data_AF-A0A0M9EE44-F1
#
_entry.id   AF-A0A0M9EE44-F1
#
_cell.length_a   1.000
_cell.length_b   1.000
_cell.length_c   1.000
_cell.angle_alpha   90.00
_cell.angle_beta   90.00
_cell.angle_gamma   90.00
#
_symmetry.space_group_name_H-M   'P 1'
#
loop_
_entity.id
_entity.type
_entity.pdbx_description
1 polymer ?
#
loop_
_entity_poly.entity_id
_entity_poly.type
_entity_poly.pdbx_seq_one_letter_code
_entity_poly.pdbx_strand_id
1 'polypeptide(L)'
;MHKLISGIVGILLSATFASAQSFPDYDELYVNDFAFILSEEEEATIRNKLVELRKERDIEFTVVIIDSMFSYGHNGDIEPFATGLFNEWGVGDAGRNDGVIMLIAVNDRLMRIEVGSGYGTDKNIPMKNIIDTTITPQFKNGKYFVGISRGVDSVIRELTGVWPGEFDATSTERALNATKRTADRVGDWIYAIWTALAGGAYFLFRRWQRNRPRRCPNDRSKMERIQEDLDDDYLEAGQITEERVKSVDYDVWHCMRCDHRTIEGYKRWFSGYGACRSCGYKTLDSDTTILESATTTSTGLKRVDYACKHCHDSWSVKRVIPKQSSSSSSSGGSSFGGGSSSGGGASGSW
;
A
#
# COMPACT_ATOMS: atom_id res chain seq x y z
N MET A 1 -30.13 56.79 -53.42
CA MET A 1 -29.25 57.13 -52.29
C MET A 1 -29.40 56.09 -51.19
N HIS A 2 -28.53 55.08 -51.24
CA HIS A 2 -27.75 54.48 -50.16
C HIS A 2 -28.17 54.59 -48.67
N LYS A 3 -28.11 53.41 -48.02
CA LYS A 3 -27.59 53.08 -46.65
C LYS A 3 -28.62 53.07 -45.51
N LEU A 4 -28.60 52.15 -44.53
CA LEU A 4 -27.74 51.01 -44.20
C LEU A 4 -28.45 50.16 -43.13
N ILE A 5 -28.30 48.83 -43.25
CA ILE A 5 -28.59 47.83 -42.21
C ILE A 5 -27.34 47.67 -41.34
N SER A 6 -27.48 47.67 -40.02
CA SER A 6 -26.54 47.09 -39.05
C SER A 6 -27.28 46.97 -37.72
N GLY A 7 -27.46 45.82 -37.08
CA GLY A 7 -26.55 44.68 -37.00
C GLY A 7 -25.95 44.66 -35.59
N ILE A 8 -26.76 44.34 -34.58
CA ILE A 8 -26.27 44.18 -33.19
C ILE A 8 -25.71 42.76 -33.08
N VAL A 9 -24.38 42.66 -33.10
CA VAL A 9 -23.64 41.44 -32.77
C VAL A 9 -23.55 41.36 -31.25
N GLY A 10 -24.28 40.41 -30.66
CA GLY A 10 -24.15 40.07 -29.25
C GLY A 10 -22.85 39.30 -29.00
N ILE A 11 -21.94 39.89 -28.23
CA ILE A 11 -20.74 39.23 -27.71
C ILE A 11 -21.19 38.24 -26.63
N LEU A 12 -21.15 36.94 -26.94
CA LEU A 12 -21.28 35.86 -25.97
C LEU A 12 -19.98 35.76 -25.18
N LEU A 13 -19.99 36.28 -23.95
CA LEU A 13 -18.90 36.16 -22.99
C LEU A 13 -18.94 34.74 -22.40
N SER A 14 -18.14 33.82 -22.95
CA SER A 14 -17.95 32.49 -22.35
C SER A 14 -17.18 32.66 -21.04
N ALA A 15 -17.89 32.61 -19.91
CA ALA A 15 -17.27 32.50 -18.60
C ALA A 15 -16.59 31.13 -18.49
N THR A 16 -15.28 31.10 -18.62
CA THR A 16 -14.47 29.94 -18.23
C THR A 16 -14.51 29.85 -16.70
N PHE A 17 -15.18 28.84 -16.16
CA PHE A 17 -15.05 28.49 -14.76
C PHE A 17 -13.60 28.04 -14.53
N ALA A 18 -12.80 28.89 -13.87
CA ALA A 18 -11.54 28.46 -13.31
C ALA A 18 -11.85 27.60 -12.08
N SER A 19 -11.74 26.28 -12.21
CA SER A 19 -11.68 25.42 -11.03
C SER A 19 -10.40 25.74 -10.28
N ALA A 20 -10.52 26.31 -9.09
CA ALA A 20 -9.39 26.43 -8.18
C ALA A 20 -8.88 25.02 -7.88
N GLN A 21 -7.59 24.77 -8.09
CA GLN A 21 -6.98 23.51 -7.70
C GLN A 21 -7.10 23.38 -6.18
N SER A 22 -7.78 22.33 -5.72
CA SER A 22 -7.92 22.04 -4.30
C SER A 22 -6.71 21.28 -3.79
N PHE A 23 -6.32 21.49 -2.54
CA PHE A 23 -5.33 20.68 -1.84
C PHE A 23 -5.97 20.03 -0.61
N PRO A 24 -5.45 18.89 -0.11
CA PRO A 24 -5.88 18.38 1.18
C PRO A 24 -5.56 19.39 2.29
N ASP A 25 -6.41 19.49 3.29
CA ASP A 25 -6.04 20.11 4.56
C ASP A 25 -5.12 19.16 5.33
N TYR A 26 -4.09 19.69 5.99
CA TYR A 26 -3.20 18.86 6.81
C TYR A 26 -3.87 18.50 8.14
N ASP A 27 -3.67 17.26 8.59
CA ASP A 27 -4.08 16.80 9.93
C ASP A 27 -3.03 17.17 10.98
N GLU A 28 -1.75 17.10 10.60
CA GLU A 28 -0.61 17.45 11.44
C GLU A 28 0.60 17.92 10.61
N LEU A 29 1.65 18.41 11.28
CA LEU A 29 2.85 18.92 10.61
C LEU A 29 3.76 17.85 10.01
N TYR A 30 3.67 16.59 10.45
CA TYR A 30 4.73 15.61 10.19
C TYR A 30 4.31 14.53 9.21
N VAL A 31 3.24 13.78 9.48
CA VAL A 31 2.81 12.66 8.64
C VAL A 31 1.32 12.81 8.36
N ASN A 32 0.98 12.95 7.08
CA ASN A 32 -0.39 13.07 6.60
C ASN A 32 -0.67 11.92 5.63
N ASP A 33 -1.17 10.78 6.15
CA ASP A 33 -1.49 9.60 5.34
C ASP A 33 -2.98 9.52 5.01
N PHE A 34 -3.39 10.24 3.96
CA PHE A 34 -4.76 10.21 3.45
C PHE A 34 -5.09 8.95 2.66
N ALA A 35 -4.08 8.14 2.30
CA ALA A 35 -4.26 6.88 1.60
C ALA A 35 -4.40 5.68 2.57
N PHE A 36 -4.19 5.89 3.87
CA PHE A 36 -4.27 4.89 4.92
C PHE A 36 -3.44 3.63 4.61
N ILE A 37 -2.22 3.82 4.10
CA ILE A 37 -1.29 2.73 3.74
C ILE A 37 -0.27 2.42 4.84
N LEU A 38 -0.16 3.29 5.84
CA LEU A 38 0.68 3.13 7.01
C LEU A 38 -0.17 2.75 8.23
N SER A 39 0.40 1.93 9.10
CA SER A 39 -0.13 1.70 10.44
C SER A 39 0.25 2.84 11.40
N GLU A 40 -0.48 2.96 12.52
CA GLU A 40 -0.20 3.98 13.54
C GLU A 40 1.24 3.91 14.08
N GLU A 41 1.81 2.71 14.22
CA GLU A 41 3.19 2.50 14.66
C GLU A 41 4.21 2.97 13.61
N GLU A 42 3.91 2.74 12.33
CA GLU A 42 4.73 3.17 11.21
C GLU A 42 4.72 4.69 11.06
N GLU A 43 3.55 5.32 11.17
CA GLU A 43 3.44 6.78 11.23
C GLU A 43 4.21 7.35 12.42
N ALA A 44 4.03 6.79 13.63
CA ALA A 44 4.73 7.24 14.83
C ALA A 44 6.26 7.16 14.67
N THR A 45 6.74 6.11 14.00
CA THR A 45 8.17 5.96 13.70
C THR A 45 8.69 7.08 12.81
N ILE A 46 7.95 7.45 11.75
CA ILE A 46 8.34 8.54 10.85
C ILE A 46 8.22 9.89 11.58
N ARG A 47 7.09 10.13 12.25
CA ARG A 47 6.80 11.33 13.03
C ARG A 47 7.89 11.65 14.04
N ASN A 48 8.35 10.66 14.81
CA ASN A 48 9.39 10.85 15.82
C ASN A 48 10.71 11.37 15.22
N LYS A 49 11.08 10.91 14.01
CA LYS A 49 12.28 11.38 13.30
C LYS A 49 12.14 12.84 12.86
N LEU A 50 10.95 13.22 12.40
CA LEU A 50 10.66 14.58 11.94
C LEU A 50 10.53 15.57 13.09
N VAL A 51 9.95 15.14 14.23
CA VAL A 51 9.93 15.88 15.49
C VAL A 51 11.36 16.14 15.98
N GLU A 52 12.22 15.11 15.96
CA GLU A 52 13.63 15.26 16.32
C GLU A 52 14.35 16.25 15.39
N LEU A 53 14.19 16.11 14.07
CA LEU A 53 14.77 17.04 13.09
C LEU A 53 14.39 18.50 13.40
N ARG A 54 13.10 18.75 13.63
CA ARG A 54 12.62 20.09 13.96
C ARG A 54 13.22 20.58 15.28
N LYS A 55 13.22 19.74 16.31
CA LYS A 55 13.79 20.09 17.62
C LYS A 55 15.27 20.45 17.52
N GLU A 56 16.05 19.68 16.76
CA GLU A 56 17.51 19.77 16.75
C GLU A 56 18.06 20.71 15.68
N ARG A 57 17.32 20.96 14.58
CA ARG A 57 17.79 21.75 13.44
C ARG A 57 16.80 22.82 12.98
N ASP A 58 15.63 22.89 13.59
CA ASP A 58 14.53 23.80 13.24
C ASP A 58 14.03 23.66 11.79
N ILE A 59 14.36 22.54 11.13
CA ILE A 59 13.92 22.23 9.76
C ILE A 59 12.53 21.59 9.81
N GLU A 60 11.58 22.13 9.06
CA GLU A 60 10.25 21.52 8.88
C GLU A 60 10.29 20.51 7.73
N PHE A 61 10.00 19.25 8.01
CA PHE A 61 9.87 18.21 6.99
C PHE A 61 8.59 17.42 7.21
N THR A 62 7.76 17.36 6.17
CA THR A 62 6.45 16.69 6.14
C THR A 62 6.41 15.56 5.12
N VAL A 63 5.77 14.47 5.48
CA VAL A 63 5.39 13.38 4.57
C VAL A 63 3.90 13.46 4.30
N VAL A 64 3.52 13.44 3.01
CA VAL A 64 2.13 13.45 2.56
C VAL A 64 1.89 12.27 1.63
N ILE A 65 0.86 11.49 1.94
CA ILE A 65 0.46 10.33 1.15
C ILE A 65 -0.98 10.52 0.73
N ILE A 66 -1.24 10.50 -0.57
CA ILE A 66 -2.56 10.61 -1.16
C ILE A 66 -2.83 9.43 -2.08
N ASP A 67 -4.11 9.10 -2.26
CA ASP A 67 -4.52 8.11 -3.25
C ASP A 67 -4.11 8.52 -4.68
N SER A 68 -4.49 9.72 -5.10
CA SER A 68 -4.22 10.27 -6.44
C SER A 68 -4.35 11.79 -6.45
N MET A 69 -3.56 12.48 -7.27
CA MET A 69 -3.70 13.91 -7.54
C MET A 69 -5.02 14.24 -8.25
N PHE A 70 -5.59 13.28 -8.99
CA PHE A 70 -6.87 13.45 -9.67
C PHE A 70 -8.03 13.71 -8.70
N SER A 71 -7.99 13.13 -7.51
CA SER A 71 -8.96 13.37 -6.44
C SER A 71 -9.04 14.85 -6.01
N TYR A 72 -8.00 15.61 -6.32
CA TYR A 72 -7.85 17.03 -6.01
C TYR A 72 -7.99 17.92 -7.25
N GLY A 73 -8.54 17.37 -8.34
CA GLY A 73 -8.77 18.10 -9.59
C GLY A 73 -7.51 18.38 -10.40
N HIS A 74 -6.39 17.71 -10.09
CA HIS A 74 -5.13 17.88 -10.80
C HIS A 74 -4.85 16.71 -11.76
N ASN A 75 -4.32 17.01 -12.93
CA ASN A 75 -3.92 16.03 -13.93
C ASN A 75 -2.60 16.45 -14.58
N GLY A 76 -1.67 15.51 -14.75
CA GLY A 76 -0.35 15.76 -15.33
C GLY A 76 0.80 15.49 -14.35
N ASP A 77 1.85 16.30 -14.48
CA ASP A 77 3.10 16.17 -13.74
C ASP A 77 2.91 16.44 -12.24
N ILE A 78 3.63 15.72 -11.38
CA ILE A 78 3.51 15.86 -9.91
C ILE A 78 4.15 17.14 -9.39
N GLU A 79 5.09 17.72 -10.14
CA GLU A 79 5.83 18.93 -9.82
C GLU A 79 4.93 20.12 -9.47
N PRO A 80 4.05 20.61 -10.35
CA PRO A 80 3.17 21.74 -10.05
C PRO A 80 2.23 21.45 -8.88
N PHE A 81 1.79 20.20 -8.71
CA PHE A 81 0.95 19.81 -7.59
C PHE A 81 1.72 19.90 -6.26
N ALA A 82 2.92 19.33 -6.17
CA ALA A 82 3.72 19.34 -4.95
C ALA A 82 4.21 20.74 -4.58
N THR A 83 4.64 21.55 -5.56
CA THR A 83 5.03 22.95 -5.32
C THR A 83 3.83 23.77 -4.83
N GLY A 84 2.65 23.58 -5.43
CA GLY A 84 1.42 24.23 -4.99
C GLY A 84 1.03 23.84 -3.58
N LEU A 85 1.05 22.54 -3.27
CA LEU A 85 0.77 22.01 -1.94
C LEU A 85 1.75 22.55 -0.88
N PHE A 86 3.05 22.57 -1.19
CA PHE A 86 4.09 23.11 -0.31
C PHE A 86 3.79 24.56 0.07
N ASN A 87 3.44 25.39 -0.93
CA ASN A 87 3.20 26.82 -0.74
C ASN A 87 1.84 27.09 -0.06
N GLU A 88 0.81 26.30 -0.38
CA GLU A 88 -0.50 26.37 0.28
C GLU A 88 -0.38 26.06 1.76
N TRP A 89 0.35 24.98 2.10
CA TRP A 89 0.60 24.61 3.49
C TRP A 89 1.63 25.52 4.15
N GLY A 90 2.45 26.24 3.38
CA GLY A 90 3.49 27.13 3.90
C GLY A 90 4.62 26.37 4.59
N VAL A 91 5.02 25.22 4.07
CA VAL A 91 5.99 24.33 4.73
C VAL A 91 7.35 25.01 4.88
N GLY A 92 7.91 25.03 6.09
CA GLY A 92 9.20 25.66 6.41
C GLY A 92 9.06 27.02 7.09
N ASP A 93 10.21 27.62 7.42
CA ASP A 93 10.25 28.98 7.96
C ASP A 93 10.13 30.02 6.83
N ALA A 94 9.32 31.05 7.02
CA ALA A 94 9.11 32.11 6.03
C ALA A 94 10.39 32.92 5.68
N GLY A 95 11.32 33.05 6.63
CA GLY A 95 12.58 33.77 6.43
C GLY A 95 13.66 32.90 5.76
N ARG A 96 13.83 31.67 6.24
CA ARG A 96 14.89 30.75 5.76
C ARG A 96 14.48 29.95 4.53
N ASN A 97 13.19 29.69 4.36
CA ASN A 97 12.62 28.86 3.30
C ASN A 97 13.29 27.48 3.21
N ASP A 98 13.43 26.82 4.35
CA ASP A 98 14.18 25.57 4.51
C ASP A 98 13.27 24.36 4.78
N GLY A 99 11.98 24.47 4.46
CA GLY A 99 11.01 23.38 4.55
C GLY A 99 11.23 22.28 3.52
N VAL A 100 10.70 21.10 3.79
CA VAL A 100 10.70 19.95 2.87
C VAL A 100 9.35 19.26 2.90
N ILE A 101 8.83 18.87 1.74
CA ILE A 101 7.67 17.97 1.63
C ILE A 101 8.06 16.74 0.80
N MET A 102 7.71 15.57 1.29
CA MET A 102 7.75 14.32 0.53
C MET A 102 6.32 13.91 0.23
N LEU A 103 5.90 14.13 -1.02
CA LEU A 103 4.58 13.77 -1.51
C LEU A 103 4.63 12.42 -2.23
N ILE A 104 3.71 11.53 -1.89
CA ILE A 104 3.50 10.23 -2.55
C ILE A 104 2.04 10.16 -3.04
N ALA A 105 1.86 9.97 -4.34
CA ALA A 105 0.56 9.70 -4.96
C ALA A 105 0.50 8.22 -5.38
N VAL A 106 -0.18 7.40 -4.57
CA VAL A 106 -0.05 5.94 -4.60
C VAL A 106 -0.57 5.33 -5.90
N ASN A 107 -1.79 5.71 -6.31
CA ASN A 107 -2.42 5.17 -7.53
C ASN A 107 -1.81 5.77 -8.80
N ASP A 108 -1.25 6.97 -8.71
CA ASP A 108 -0.54 7.62 -9.82
C ASP A 108 0.87 7.01 -10.02
N ARG A 109 1.38 6.31 -8.99
CA ARG A 109 2.75 5.78 -8.93
C ARG A 109 3.80 6.87 -9.13
N LEU A 110 3.52 8.05 -8.59
CA LEU A 110 4.36 9.23 -8.64
C LEU A 110 4.72 9.68 -7.22
N MET A 111 5.94 10.14 -7.04
CA MET A 111 6.38 10.80 -5.82
C MET A 111 7.27 11.98 -6.12
N ARG A 112 7.31 12.91 -5.17
CA ARG A 112 8.18 14.08 -5.23
C ARG A 112 8.71 14.44 -3.86
N ILE A 113 9.99 14.74 -3.80
CA ILE A 113 10.60 15.43 -2.67
C ILE A 113 10.82 16.86 -3.14
N GLU A 114 10.09 17.80 -2.55
CA GLU A 114 10.15 19.22 -2.84
C GLU A 114 10.80 19.94 -1.65
N VAL A 115 11.73 20.84 -1.95
CA VAL A 115 12.51 21.57 -0.94
C VAL A 115 12.26 23.06 -1.09
N GLY A 116 12.27 23.78 0.03
CA GLY A 116 12.07 25.22 0.06
C GLY A 116 13.15 25.99 -0.73
N SER A 117 12.79 27.20 -1.15
CA SER A 117 13.62 28.05 -2.00
C SER A 117 14.98 28.42 -1.38
N GLY A 118 15.14 28.32 -0.06
CA GLY A 118 16.40 28.53 0.65
C GLY A 118 17.48 27.53 0.27
N TYR A 119 17.13 26.35 -0.24
CA TYR A 119 18.08 25.35 -0.72
C TYR A 119 18.50 25.55 -2.20
N GLY A 120 17.78 26.39 -2.95
CA GLY A 120 17.99 26.54 -4.39
C GLY A 120 17.85 25.22 -5.16
N THR A 121 18.69 25.02 -6.18
CA THR A 121 18.69 23.80 -7.03
C THR A 121 19.72 22.76 -6.62
N ASP A 122 20.55 23.05 -5.61
CA ASP A 122 21.66 22.19 -5.18
C ASP A 122 21.18 20.82 -4.66
N LYS A 123 19.93 20.76 -4.16
CA LYS A 123 19.33 19.52 -3.66
C LYS A 123 18.62 18.67 -4.72
N ASN A 124 18.48 19.13 -5.97
CA ASN A 124 17.79 18.36 -7.00
C ASN A 124 18.45 17.00 -7.25
N ILE A 125 19.78 16.97 -7.47
CA ILE A 125 20.53 15.73 -7.73
C ILE A 125 20.53 14.80 -6.50
N PRO A 126 20.86 15.27 -5.28
CA PRO A 126 20.77 14.43 -4.09
C PRO A 126 19.39 13.82 -3.85
N MET A 127 18.31 14.61 -3.99
CA MET A 127 16.94 14.10 -3.80
C MET A 127 16.60 13.06 -4.88
N LYS A 128 17.00 13.29 -6.14
CA LYS A 128 16.81 12.31 -7.21
C LYS A 128 17.51 10.98 -6.91
N ASN A 129 18.75 11.05 -6.43
CA ASN A 129 19.51 9.86 -6.04
C ASN A 129 18.84 9.10 -4.89
N ILE A 130 18.32 9.80 -3.88
CA ILE A 130 17.59 9.19 -2.76
C ILE A 130 16.35 8.46 -3.29
N ILE A 131 15.55 9.12 -4.13
CA ILE A 131 14.35 8.53 -4.74
C ILE A 131 14.73 7.26 -5.50
N ASP A 132 15.67 7.34 -6.43
CA ASP A 132 16.00 6.24 -7.35
C ASP A 132 16.63 5.04 -6.64
N THR A 133 17.50 5.28 -5.66
CA THR A 133 18.32 4.23 -5.04
C THR A 133 17.74 3.69 -3.73
N THR A 134 16.96 4.50 -3.02
CA THR A 134 16.47 4.16 -1.68
C THR A 134 14.97 3.89 -1.69
N ILE A 135 14.17 4.74 -2.34
CA ILE A 135 12.71 4.72 -2.21
C ILE A 135 12.06 3.85 -3.28
N THR A 136 12.27 4.17 -4.56
CA THR A 136 11.66 3.49 -5.71
C THR A 136 11.84 1.96 -5.69
N PRO A 137 13.00 1.39 -5.32
CA PRO A 137 13.14 -0.07 -5.23
C PRO A 137 12.23 -0.71 -4.20
N GLN A 138 11.92 -0.03 -3.09
CA GLN A 138 10.99 -0.54 -2.07
C GLN A 138 9.54 -0.44 -2.55
N PHE A 139 9.17 0.67 -3.19
CA PHE A 139 7.82 0.88 -3.71
C PHE A 139 7.47 -0.13 -4.82
N LYS A 140 8.42 -0.48 -5.69
CA LYS A 140 8.27 -1.57 -6.69
C LYS A 140 7.94 -2.93 -6.06
N ASN A 141 8.30 -3.14 -4.80
CA ASN A 141 8.02 -4.37 -4.05
C ASN A 141 6.83 -4.23 -3.09
N GLY A 142 6.05 -3.14 -3.18
CA GLY A 142 4.92 -2.86 -2.29
C GLY A 142 5.33 -2.50 -0.86
N LYS A 143 6.62 -2.22 -0.60
CA LYS A 143 7.15 -1.94 0.74
C LYS A 143 7.16 -0.43 1.02
N TYR A 144 5.97 0.18 1.06
CA TYR A 144 5.82 1.64 1.18
C TYR A 144 6.44 2.20 2.46
N PHE A 145 6.10 1.68 3.64
CA PHE A 145 6.69 2.13 4.90
C PHE A 145 8.22 2.10 4.88
N VAL A 146 8.81 0.99 4.41
CA VAL A 146 10.27 0.84 4.34
C VAL A 146 10.88 1.87 3.40
N GLY A 147 10.26 2.13 2.25
CA GLY A 147 10.69 3.15 1.30
C GLY A 147 10.64 4.56 1.88
N ILE A 148 9.50 4.93 2.47
CA ILE A 148 9.27 6.26 3.07
C ILE A 148 10.22 6.49 4.24
N SER A 149 10.27 5.56 5.19
CA SER A 149 11.09 5.69 6.41
C SER A 149 12.58 5.81 6.10
N ARG A 150 13.10 5.01 5.15
CA ARG A 150 14.51 5.11 4.70
C ARG A 150 14.77 6.35 3.83
N GLY A 151 13.76 6.78 3.07
CA GLY A 151 13.77 8.03 2.32
C GLY A 151 13.94 9.22 3.27
N VAL A 152 13.09 9.31 4.29
CA VAL A 152 13.14 10.33 5.34
C VAL A 152 14.50 10.36 6.01
N ASP A 153 15.04 9.20 6.42
CA ASP A 153 16.38 9.12 7.01
C ASP A 153 17.46 9.70 6.08
N SER A 154 17.37 9.38 4.80
CA SER A 154 18.36 9.79 3.80
C SER A 154 18.27 11.28 3.48
N VAL A 155 17.06 11.84 3.43
CA VAL A 155 16.82 13.28 3.28
C VAL A 155 17.37 14.02 4.49
N ILE A 156 17.05 13.58 5.71
CA ILE A 156 17.57 14.20 6.95
C ILE A 156 19.11 14.21 6.94
N ARG A 157 19.75 13.10 6.57
CA ARG A 157 21.20 13.05 6.45
C ARG A 157 21.73 13.99 5.38
N GLU A 158 21.09 14.09 4.23
CA GLU A 158 21.52 14.97 3.14
C GLU A 158 21.44 16.45 3.52
N LEU A 159 20.46 16.83 4.35
CA LEU A 159 20.28 18.21 4.80
C LEU A 159 21.22 18.56 5.96
N THR A 160 21.45 17.62 6.87
CA THR A 160 22.10 17.91 8.16
C THR A 160 23.51 17.32 8.30
N GLY A 161 23.88 16.41 7.40
CA GLY A 161 25.09 15.58 7.52
C GLY A 161 25.00 14.47 8.57
N VAL A 162 23.86 14.34 9.27
CA VAL A 162 23.68 13.45 10.42
C VAL A 162 22.42 12.61 10.26
N TRP A 163 22.48 11.34 10.69
CA TRP A 163 21.28 10.48 10.66
C TRP A 163 20.33 10.82 11.83
N PRO A 164 19.01 10.56 11.67
CA PRO A 164 18.07 10.62 12.80
C PRO A 164 18.54 9.74 13.97
N GLY A 165 18.37 10.22 15.20
CA GLY A 165 18.88 9.61 16.43
C GLY A 165 20.36 9.85 16.72
N GLU A 166 21.08 10.59 15.88
CA GLU A 166 22.54 10.82 16.02
C GLU A 166 22.95 12.31 16.15
N PHE A 167 21.99 13.22 16.32
CA PHE A 167 22.28 14.66 16.39
C PHE A 167 23.23 15.03 17.54
N ASP A 168 23.08 14.37 18.69
CA ASP A 168 23.95 14.53 19.87
C ASP A 168 25.08 13.49 19.95
N ALA A 169 25.13 12.54 19.02
CA ALA A 169 26.11 11.45 19.05
C ALA A 169 27.53 11.96 18.78
N THR A 170 28.49 11.42 19.53
CA THR A 170 29.92 11.63 19.31
C THR A 170 30.37 11.03 17.98
N SER A 171 31.52 11.48 17.46
CA SER A 171 32.10 10.93 16.22
C SER A 171 32.36 9.42 16.30
N THR A 172 32.74 8.92 17.48
CA THR A 172 32.92 7.49 17.76
C THR A 172 31.61 6.72 17.71
N GLU A 173 30.53 7.26 18.30
CA GLU A 173 29.21 6.63 18.27
C GLU A 173 28.64 6.59 16.85
N ARG A 174 28.80 7.66 16.07
CA ARG A 174 28.38 7.68 14.66
C ARG A 174 29.11 6.62 13.82
N ALA A 175 30.41 6.43 14.04
CA ALA A 175 31.19 5.40 13.36
C ALA A 175 30.69 3.99 13.74
N LEU A 176 30.44 3.74 15.03
CA LEU A 176 29.88 2.46 15.49
C LEU A 176 28.47 2.22 14.92
N ASN A 177 27.59 3.22 14.93
CA ASN A 177 26.25 3.10 14.37
C ASN A 177 26.28 2.86 12.85
N ALA A 178 27.24 3.43 12.12
CA ALA A 178 27.45 3.13 10.71
C ALA A 178 27.79 1.65 10.48
N THR A 179 28.65 1.06 11.31
CA THR A 179 28.96 -0.38 11.24
C THR A 179 27.73 -1.23 11.58
N LYS A 180 26.97 -0.86 12.62
CA LYS A 180 25.76 -1.54 13.03
C LYS A 180 24.69 -1.56 11.93
N ARG A 181 24.39 -0.41 11.31
CA ARG A 181 23.44 -0.33 10.17
C ARG A 181 23.85 -1.23 9.00
N THR A 182 25.15 -1.39 8.77
CA THR A 182 25.65 -2.25 7.70
C THR A 182 25.44 -3.73 8.05
N ALA A 183 25.74 -4.11 9.30
CA ALA A 183 25.47 -5.45 9.80
C ALA A 183 23.97 -5.80 9.80
N ASP A 184 23.11 -4.88 10.24
CA ASP A 184 21.66 -5.07 10.27
C ASP A 184 21.11 -5.30 8.85
N ARG A 185 21.55 -4.50 7.86
CA ARG A 185 21.17 -4.73 6.46
C ARG A 185 21.58 -6.11 5.96
N VAL A 186 22.79 -6.57 6.29
CA VAL A 186 23.24 -7.91 5.89
C VAL A 186 22.42 -8.99 6.60
N GLY A 187 22.10 -8.80 7.88
CA GLY A 187 21.23 -9.67 8.65
C GLY A 187 19.85 -9.83 8.01
N ASP A 188 19.19 -8.71 7.66
CA ASP A 188 17.88 -8.72 7.01
C ASP A 188 17.85 -9.54 5.72
N TRP A 189 18.89 -9.41 4.87
CA TRP A 189 19.01 -10.19 3.64
C TRP A 189 19.20 -11.68 3.91
N ILE A 190 20.00 -12.04 4.92
CA ILE A 190 20.18 -13.43 5.33
C ILE A 190 18.86 -14.02 5.84
N TYR A 191 18.11 -13.30 6.68
CA TYR A 191 16.81 -13.74 7.16
C TYR A 191 15.79 -13.91 6.03
N ALA A 192 15.76 -13.00 5.05
CA ALA A 192 14.88 -13.12 3.89
C ALA A 192 15.18 -14.39 3.06
N ILE A 193 16.46 -14.68 2.83
CA ILE A 193 16.89 -15.90 2.12
C ILE A 193 16.48 -17.15 2.89
N TRP A 194 16.76 -17.21 4.20
CA TRP A 194 16.37 -18.34 5.04
C TRP A 194 14.85 -18.55 5.08
N THR A 195 14.07 -17.47 5.15
CA THR A 195 12.61 -17.53 5.15
C THR A 195 12.09 -18.11 3.83
N ALA A 196 12.65 -17.70 2.69
CA ALA A 196 12.30 -18.23 1.39
C ALA A 196 12.68 -19.72 1.26
N LEU A 197 13.88 -20.11 1.70
CA LEU A 197 14.34 -21.50 1.68
C LEU A 197 13.47 -22.39 2.58
N ALA A 198 13.15 -21.93 3.79
CA ALA A 198 12.29 -22.66 4.72
C ALA A 198 10.86 -22.82 4.15
N GLY A 199 10.29 -21.78 3.55
CA GLY A 199 8.99 -21.84 2.87
C GLY A 199 8.99 -22.83 1.70
N GLY A 200 10.06 -22.82 0.89
CA GLY A 200 10.26 -23.78 -0.19
C GLY A 200 10.39 -25.22 0.31
N ALA A 201 11.20 -25.45 1.34
CA ALA A 201 11.36 -26.76 1.98
C ALA A 201 10.04 -27.28 2.57
N TYR A 202 9.26 -26.41 3.23
CA TYR A 202 7.94 -26.75 3.75
C TYR A 202 6.98 -27.14 2.62
N PHE A 203 6.96 -26.40 1.51
CA PHE A 203 6.14 -26.73 0.35
C PHE A 203 6.54 -28.08 -0.28
N LEU A 204 7.84 -28.34 -0.45
CA LEU A 204 8.36 -29.62 -0.93
C LEU A 204 8.01 -30.77 0.03
N PHE A 205 8.12 -30.55 1.33
CA PHE A 205 7.76 -31.53 2.35
C PHE A 205 6.26 -31.85 2.31
N ARG A 206 5.38 -30.85 2.22
CA ARG A 206 3.93 -31.08 2.07
C ARG A 206 3.60 -31.80 0.77
N ARG A 207 4.25 -31.43 -0.35
CA ARG A 207 4.08 -32.13 -1.64
C ARG A 207 4.53 -33.59 -1.54
N TRP A 208 5.65 -33.85 -0.87
CA TRP A 208 6.12 -35.21 -0.60
C TRP A 208 5.14 -35.99 0.29
N GLN A 209 4.62 -35.38 1.36
CA GLN A 209 3.60 -36.02 2.20
C GLN A 209 2.34 -36.37 1.42
N ARG A 210 1.84 -35.47 0.55
CA ARG A 210 0.67 -35.70 -0.30
C ARG A 210 0.87 -36.88 -1.26
N ASN A 211 2.06 -36.97 -1.87
CA ASN A 211 2.40 -37.96 -2.89
C ASN A 211 2.96 -39.29 -2.33
N ARG A 212 3.21 -39.39 -1.03
CA ARG A 212 3.76 -40.59 -0.41
C ARG A 212 2.75 -41.75 -0.56
N PRO A 213 3.18 -42.96 -0.95
CA PRO A 213 2.30 -44.11 -1.06
C PRO A 213 1.57 -44.40 0.25
N ARG A 214 0.25 -44.55 0.17
CA ARG A 214 -0.63 -44.85 1.31
C ARG A 214 -0.85 -46.35 1.46
N ARG A 215 -1.23 -46.77 2.67
CA ARG A 215 -1.66 -48.14 2.97
C ARG A 215 -3.16 -48.15 3.20
N CYS A 216 -3.83 -49.14 2.63
CA CYS A 216 -5.26 -49.33 2.79
C CYS A 216 -5.62 -49.65 4.26
N PRO A 217 -6.66 -49.02 4.84
CA PRO A 217 -7.11 -49.32 6.20
C PRO A 217 -7.64 -50.75 6.36
N ASN A 218 -8.18 -51.35 5.29
CA ASN A 218 -8.80 -52.68 5.33
C ASN A 218 -7.78 -53.83 5.26
N ASP A 219 -6.87 -53.80 4.28
CA ASP A 219 -5.98 -54.93 3.97
C ASP A 219 -4.47 -54.59 4.03
N ARG A 220 -4.13 -53.34 4.37
CA ARG A 220 -2.75 -52.81 4.45
C ARG A 220 -1.95 -52.87 3.14
N SER A 221 -2.58 -53.19 2.01
CA SER A 221 -1.93 -53.14 0.70
C SER A 221 -1.64 -51.69 0.28
N LYS A 222 -0.74 -51.52 -0.69
CA LYS A 222 -0.39 -50.19 -1.21
C LYS A 222 -1.55 -49.67 -2.05
N MET A 223 -1.93 -48.43 -1.82
CA MET A 223 -2.93 -47.73 -2.63
C MET A 223 -2.24 -46.93 -3.72
N GLU A 224 -2.93 -46.81 -4.85
CA GLU A 224 -2.52 -45.96 -5.97
C GLU A 224 -3.44 -44.74 -6.04
N ARG A 225 -2.87 -43.60 -6.43
CA ARG A 225 -3.66 -42.38 -6.65
C ARG A 225 -4.24 -42.46 -8.06
N ILE A 226 -5.56 -42.32 -8.17
CA ILE A 226 -6.24 -42.23 -9.46
C ILE A 226 -5.75 -40.95 -10.18
N GLN A 227 -5.76 -40.98 -11.50
CA GLN A 227 -5.42 -39.80 -12.29
C GLN A 227 -6.54 -38.75 -12.19
N GLU A 228 -6.16 -37.48 -12.21
CA GLU A 228 -7.06 -36.32 -12.01
C GLU A 228 -8.11 -36.14 -13.11
N ASP A 229 -7.97 -36.84 -14.23
CA ASP A 229 -8.95 -36.85 -15.31
C ASP A 229 -10.00 -37.97 -15.15
N LEU A 230 -9.77 -38.89 -14.20
CA LEU A 230 -10.60 -40.07 -13.95
C LEU A 230 -11.17 -40.08 -12.53
N ASP A 231 -10.79 -39.14 -11.67
CA ASP A 231 -11.22 -39.11 -10.28
C ASP A 231 -12.62 -38.52 -10.09
N ASP A 232 -13.05 -37.64 -11.01
CA ASP A 232 -14.42 -37.10 -11.11
C ASP A 232 -15.51 -38.19 -11.01
N ASP A 233 -15.26 -39.39 -11.54
CA ASP A 233 -16.19 -40.54 -11.47
C ASP A 233 -16.45 -41.03 -10.03
N TYR A 234 -15.61 -40.61 -9.08
CA TYR A 234 -15.64 -41.02 -7.68
C TYR A 234 -15.93 -39.86 -6.72
N LEU A 235 -16.10 -38.64 -7.23
CA LEU A 235 -16.35 -37.44 -6.44
C LEU A 235 -17.85 -37.11 -6.41
N GLU A 236 -18.27 -36.48 -5.31
CA GLU A 236 -19.62 -35.91 -5.23
C GLU A 236 -19.71 -34.64 -6.10
N ALA A 237 -20.90 -34.33 -6.63
CA ALA A 237 -21.10 -33.16 -7.50
C ALA A 237 -20.61 -31.83 -6.88
N GLY A 238 -20.65 -31.71 -5.55
CA GLY A 238 -20.11 -30.58 -4.82
C GLY A 238 -18.58 -30.52 -4.83
N GLN A 239 -17.92 -31.66 -4.66
CA GLN A 239 -16.46 -31.81 -4.70
C GLN A 239 -15.92 -31.48 -6.10
N ILE A 240 -16.57 -32.02 -7.16
CA ILE A 240 -16.26 -31.67 -8.56
C ILE A 240 -16.37 -30.14 -8.78
N THR A 241 -17.38 -29.51 -8.17
CA THR A 241 -17.53 -28.06 -8.26
C THR A 241 -16.41 -27.34 -7.51
N GLU A 242 -16.00 -27.81 -6.33
CA GLU A 242 -14.90 -27.26 -5.55
C GLU A 242 -13.56 -27.31 -6.31
N GLU A 243 -13.30 -28.37 -7.06
CA GLU A 243 -12.12 -28.53 -7.93
C GLU A 243 -12.17 -27.59 -9.12
N ARG A 244 -13.33 -27.53 -9.79
CA ARG A 244 -13.55 -26.63 -10.91
C ARG A 244 -13.29 -25.17 -10.54
N VAL A 245 -13.77 -24.73 -9.38
CA VAL A 245 -13.52 -23.37 -8.87
C VAL A 245 -12.19 -23.23 -8.13
N LYS A 246 -11.39 -24.31 -8.07
CA LYS A 246 -10.05 -24.34 -7.46
C LYS A 246 -10.08 -23.88 -5.99
N SER A 247 -11.07 -24.34 -5.24
CA SER A 247 -11.22 -24.09 -3.81
C SER A 247 -10.64 -25.21 -2.95
N VAL A 248 -10.89 -26.45 -3.36
CA VAL A 248 -10.37 -27.69 -2.79
C VAL A 248 -9.92 -28.54 -3.95
N ASP A 249 -8.88 -29.33 -3.72
CA ASP A 249 -8.24 -30.22 -4.67
C ASP A 249 -8.29 -31.61 -4.04
N TYR A 250 -9.02 -32.57 -4.62
CA TYR A 250 -9.24 -33.88 -4.03
C TYR A 250 -8.27 -34.90 -4.63
N ASP A 251 -7.69 -35.75 -3.78
CA ASP A 251 -7.00 -36.94 -4.24
C ASP A 251 -7.86 -38.17 -3.95
N VAL A 252 -8.15 -38.98 -4.98
CA VAL A 252 -8.78 -40.28 -4.81
C VAL A 252 -7.73 -41.38 -4.79
N TRP A 253 -7.67 -42.13 -3.69
CA TRP A 253 -6.79 -43.28 -3.52
C TRP A 253 -7.58 -44.57 -3.66
N HIS A 254 -7.11 -45.47 -4.51
CA HIS A 254 -7.75 -46.74 -4.78
C HIS A 254 -6.88 -47.93 -4.36
N CYS A 255 -7.52 -48.92 -3.76
CA CYS A 255 -6.91 -50.16 -3.35
C CYS A 255 -7.31 -51.30 -4.30
N MET A 256 -6.39 -51.73 -5.15
CA MET A 256 -6.64 -52.76 -6.17
C MET A 256 -7.02 -54.15 -5.61
N ARG A 257 -6.76 -54.43 -4.33
CA ARG A 257 -7.04 -55.74 -3.71
C ARG A 257 -8.46 -55.89 -3.15
N CYS A 258 -9.00 -54.83 -2.55
CA CYS A 258 -10.29 -54.89 -1.86
C CYS A 258 -11.27 -53.80 -2.35
N ASP A 259 -10.91 -53.10 -3.43
CA ASP A 259 -11.68 -52.00 -4.05
C ASP A 259 -12.02 -50.83 -3.11
N HIS A 260 -11.38 -50.76 -1.94
CA HIS A 260 -11.56 -49.65 -1.01
C HIS A 260 -10.99 -48.35 -1.58
N ARG A 261 -11.72 -47.25 -1.37
CA ARG A 261 -11.36 -45.91 -1.84
C ARG A 261 -11.28 -44.93 -0.67
N THR A 262 -10.32 -44.04 -0.71
CA THR A 262 -10.16 -42.96 0.26
C THR A 262 -10.03 -41.64 -0.49
N ILE A 263 -10.90 -40.68 -0.17
CA ILE A 263 -10.95 -39.35 -0.78
C ILE A 263 -10.37 -38.35 0.22
N GLU A 264 -9.37 -37.58 -0.20
CA GLU A 264 -8.67 -36.60 0.65
C GLU A 264 -8.75 -35.21 0.03
N GLY A 265 -9.37 -34.25 0.72
CA GLY A 265 -9.54 -32.87 0.22
C GLY A 265 -8.48 -31.91 0.75
N TYR A 266 -7.72 -31.27 -0.15
CA TYR A 266 -6.71 -30.28 0.18
C TYR A 266 -7.18 -28.87 -0.17
N LYS A 267 -7.39 -28.05 0.86
CA LYS A 267 -7.76 -26.64 0.69
C LYS A 267 -6.63 -25.89 0.01
N ARG A 268 -6.95 -25.16 -1.07
CA ARG A 268 -5.98 -24.26 -1.70
C ARG A 268 -5.71 -23.07 -0.79
N TRP A 269 -4.44 -22.71 -0.67
CA TRP A 269 -3.96 -21.69 0.28
C TRP A 269 -4.63 -20.32 0.05
N PHE A 270 -5.00 -19.99 -1.19
CA PHE A 270 -5.53 -18.68 -1.57
C PHE A 270 -6.86 -18.76 -2.34
N SER A 271 -7.76 -19.67 -1.99
CA SER A 271 -9.09 -19.69 -2.61
C SER A 271 -9.95 -18.53 -2.09
N GLY A 272 -10.49 -17.70 -2.99
CA GLY A 272 -11.50 -16.68 -2.64
C GLY A 272 -12.84 -17.27 -2.20
N TYR A 273 -13.03 -18.59 -2.35
CA TYR A 273 -14.30 -19.26 -2.05
C TYR A 273 -14.44 -19.71 -0.60
N GLY A 274 -15.59 -19.39 0.00
CA GLY A 274 -16.00 -19.84 1.34
C GLY A 274 -16.88 -21.08 1.31
N ALA A 275 -17.14 -21.67 2.48
CA ALA A 275 -18.12 -22.75 2.63
C ALA A 275 -19.56 -22.20 2.52
N CYS A 276 -20.38 -22.83 1.69
CA CYS A 276 -21.79 -22.50 1.55
C CYS A 276 -22.57 -23.02 2.76
N ARG A 277 -23.47 -22.20 3.31
CA ARG A 277 -24.33 -22.58 4.44
C ARG A 277 -25.36 -23.67 4.10
N SER A 278 -25.77 -23.76 2.84
CA SER A 278 -26.86 -24.63 2.40
C SER A 278 -26.36 -26.02 1.99
N CYS A 279 -25.24 -26.09 1.25
CA CYS A 279 -24.66 -27.37 0.80
C CYS A 279 -23.34 -27.75 1.48
N GLY A 280 -22.73 -26.89 2.30
CA GLY A 280 -21.47 -27.17 3.01
C GLY A 280 -20.19 -27.03 2.17
N TYR A 281 -20.28 -27.17 0.84
CA TYR A 281 -19.15 -27.09 -0.08
C TYR A 281 -18.53 -25.68 -0.18
N LYS A 282 -17.20 -25.61 -0.37
CA LYS A 282 -16.38 -24.40 -0.52
C LYS A 282 -16.52 -23.72 -1.87
N THR A 283 -17.74 -23.47 -2.30
CA THR A 283 -18.08 -22.90 -3.61
C THR A 283 -18.75 -21.54 -3.48
N LEU A 284 -18.67 -20.91 -2.29
CA LEU A 284 -19.28 -19.62 -2.02
C LEU A 284 -18.43 -18.46 -2.51
N ASP A 285 -18.90 -17.76 -3.52
CA ASP A 285 -18.33 -16.53 -4.05
C ASP A 285 -18.92 -15.32 -3.31
N SER A 286 -18.17 -14.22 -3.24
CA SER A 286 -18.65 -12.98 -2.61
C SER A 286 -18.22 -11.74 -3.37
N ASP A 287 -19.19 -10.91 -3.73
CA ASP A 287 -18.99 -9.58 -4.29
C ASP A 287 -19.33 -8.51 -3.25
N THR A 288 -18.63 -7.38 -3.27
CA THR A 288 -18.82 -6.29 -2.30
C THR A 288 -19.14 -4.99 -3.02
N THR A 289 -20.29 -4.42 -2.71
CA THR A 289 -20.69 -3.07 -3.16
C THR A 289 -20.68 -2.11 -1.98
N ILE A 290 -19.96 -0.99 -2.09
CA ILE A 290 -20.01 0.10 -1.11
C ILE A 290 -21.31 0.88 -1.34
N LEU A 291 -22.17 0.95 -0.32
CA LEU A 291 -23.41 1.73 -0.38
C LEU A 291 -23.17 3.15 0.12
N GLU A 292 -22.43 3.26 1.22
CA GLU A 292 -22.06 4.52 1.86
C GLU A 292 -20.60 4.40 2.32
N SER A 293 -19.76 5.34 1.91
CA SER A 293 -18.36 5.38 2.34
C SER A 293 -18.26 5.75 3.82
N ALA A 294 -17.31 5.15 4.53
CA ALA A 294 -17.01 5.56 5.90
C ALA A 294 -16.33 6.93 5.90
N THR A 295 -16.61 7.73 6.92
CA THR A 295 -15.89 8.99 7.20
C THR A 295 -15.25 8.90 8.58
N THR A 296 -14.52 9.92 8.99
CA THR A 296 -13.99 10.06 10.35
C THR A 296 -15.10 10.24 11.40
N THR A 297 -16.26 10.77 10.98
CA THR A 297 -17.38 11.09 11.89
C THR A 297 -18.52 10.08 11.83
N SER A 298 -18.69 9.37 10.72
CA SER A 298 -19.76 8.40 10.47
C SER A 298 -19.23 7.07 9.95
N THR A 299 -19.86 5.98 10.38
CA THR A 299 -19.56 4.65 9.82
C THR A 299 -20.05 4.55 8.38
N GLY A 300 -19.38 3.76 7.56
CA GLY A 300 -19.86 3.43 6.22
C GLY A 300 -20.76 2.20 6.24
N LEU A 301 -21.37 1.89 5.11
CA LEU A 301 -22.19 0.70 4.88
C LEU A 301 -21.78 0.03 3.56
N LYS A 302 -21.50 -1.26 3.62
CA LYS A 302 -21.32 -2.11 2.42
C LYS A 302 -22.34 -3.22 2.36
N ARG A 303 -22.76 -3.58 1.15
CA ARG A 303 -23.51 -4.81 0.87
C ARG A 303 -22.53 -5.86 0.37
N VAL A 304 -22.56 -7.04 0.98
CA VAL A 304 -21.82 -8.22 0.51
C VAL A 304 -22.84 -9.19 -0.07
N ASP A 305 -22.72 -9.45 -1.36
CA ASP A 305 -23.59 -10.33 -2.13
C ASP A 305 -22.89 -11.69 -2.28
N TYR A 306 -23.51 -12.74 -1.75
CA TYR A 306 -22.98 -14.10 -1.74
C TYR A 306 -23.70 -14.96 -2.76
N ALA A 307 -22.94 -15.79 -3.50
CA ALA A 307 -23.50 -16.73 -4.47
C ALA A 307 -22.72 -18.03 -4.48
N CYS A 308 -23.42 -19.14 -4.24
CA CYS A 308 -22.84 -20.48 -4.30
C CYS A 308 -22.78 -20.99 -5.74
N LYS A 309 -21.60 -21.40 -6.21
CA LYS A 309 -21.44 -21.95 -7.57
C LYS A 309 -21.98 -23.38 -7.71
N HIS A 310 -22.22 -24.09 -6.60
CA HIS A 310 -22.73 -25.46 -6.62
C HIS A 310 -24.26 -25.55 -6.49
N CYS A 311 -24.84 -25.08 -5.37
CA CYS A 311 -26.28 -25.19 -5.12
C CYS A 311 -27.09 -23.97 -5.54
N HIS A 312 -26.44 -22.94 -6.08
CA HIS A 312 -27.05 -21.68 -6.53
C HIS A 312 -27.79 -20.88 -5.43
N ASP A 313 -27.63 -21.24 -4.15
CA ASP A 313 -28.07 -20.40 -3.03
C ASP A 313 -27.37 -19.03 -3.09
N SER A 314 -28.14 -17.97 -2.91
CA SER A 314 -27.67 -16.60 -2.95
C SER A 314 -28.34 -15.76 -1.89
N TRP A 315 -27.57 -14.84 -1.30
CA TRP A 315 -28.08 -13.93 -0.28
C TRP A 315 -27.19 -12.71 -0.17
N SER A 316 -27.75 -11.62 0.37
CA SER A 316 -27.02 -10.39 0.61
C SER A 316 -27.05 -10.04 2.09
N VAL A 317 -25.96 -9.48 2.58
CA VAL A 317 -25.86 -8.97 3.96
C VAL A 317 -25.27 -7.58 3.93
N LYS A 318 -25.90 -6.65 4.64
CA LYS A 318 -25.31 -5.34 4.89
C LYS A 318 -24.34 -5.45 6.07
N ARG A 319 -23.12 -4.95 5.90
CA ARG A 319 -22.10 -4.87 6.93
C ARG A 319 -21.67 -3.42 7.11
N VAL A 320 -21.50 -3.02 8.37
CA VAL A 320 -20.97 -1.70 8.71
C VAL A 320 -19.48 -1.68 8.39
N ILE A 321 -19.03 -0.62 7.71
CA ILE A 321 -17.62 -0.29 7.56
C ILE A 321 -17.25 0.55 8.78
N PRO A 322 -16.25 0.15 9.59
CA PRO A 322 -15.77 0.98 10.69
C PRO A 322 -15.50 2.40 10.23
N LYS A 323 -15.72 3.38 11.12
CA LYS A 323 -15.30 4.77 10.86
C LYS A 323 -13.81 4.76 10.53
N GLN A 324 -13.38 5.68 9.67
CA GLN A 324 -11.96 5.92 9.51
C GLN A 324 -11.42 6.39 10.87
N SER A 325 -10.32 5.80 11.32
CA SER A 325 -9.64 6.24 12.54
C SER A 325 -9.18 7.68 12.32
N SER A 326 -9.72 8.62 13.10
CA SER A 326 -8.98 9.83 13.40
C SER A 326 -7.91 9.42 14.40
N SER A 327 -6.67 9.26 13.95
CA SER A 327 -5.53 9.17 14.86
C SER A 327 -5.59 10.37 15.79
N SER A 328 -5.92 10.13 17.05
CA SER A 328 -5.88 11.14 18.09
C SER A 328 -4.43 11.31 18.53
N SER A 329 -3.64 12.06 17.77
CA SER A 329 -2.44 12.70 18.29
C SER A 329 -2.86 13.99 18.97
N SER A 330 -2.59 14.01 20.27
CA SER A 330 -2.77 15.12 21.20
C SER A 330 -2.30 16.47 20.65
N SER A 331 -3.27 17.36 20.46
CA SER A 331 -3.24 18.80 20.70
C SER A 331 -1.88 19.46 21.00
N GLY A 332 -1.35 20.12 19.98
CA GLY A 332 -0.51 21.30 20.07
C GLY A 332 -0.59 21.98 18.71
N GLY A 333 -1.41 23.03 18.59
CA GLY A 333 -1.62 23.74 17.32
C GLY A 333 -0.33 24.43 16.87
N SER A 334 0.54 23.69 16.21
CA SER A 334 1.67 24.22 15.45
C SER A 334 1.21 24.28 14.00
N SER A 335 0.96 25.49 13.51
CA SER A 335 0.84 25.75 12.07
C SER A 335 2.23 25.70 11.45
N PHE A 336 2.29 25.41 10.15
CA PHE A 336 3.52 25.57 9.37
C PHE A 336 4.06 27.01 9.44
N GLY A 337 5.38 27.15 9.35
CA GLY A 337 6.08 28.43 9.55
C GLY A 337 5.97 29.44 8.40
N GLY A 338 5.31 29.08 7.29
CA GLY A 338 5.06 29.97 6.15
C GLY A 338 6.15 30.00 5.08
N GLY A 339 6.94 28.91 4.94
CA GLY A 339 7.97 28.79 3.91
C GLY A 339 7.40 28.69 2.49
N SER A 340 8.26 28.96 1.51
CA SER A 340 7.91 28.91 0.09
C SER A 340 8.95 28.12 -0.73
N SER A 341 8.47 27.43 -1.76
CA SER A 341 9.29 26.75 -2.76
C SER A 341 9.18 27.39 -4.14
N SER A 342 10.29 27.36 -4.88
CA SER A 342 10.39 27.74 -6.28
C SER A 342 10.47 26.53 -7.23
N GLY A 343 10.09 25.32 -6.79
CA GLY A 343 10.16 24.10 -7.58
C GLY A 343 11.43 23.26 -7.36
N GLY A 344 12.18 23.52 -6.29
CA GLY A 344 13.38 22.76 -5.95
C GLY A 344 13.07 21.32 -5.53
N GLY A 345 13.98 20.39 -5.81
CA GLY A 345 13.86 18.98 -5.44
C GLY A 345 13.82 18.03 -6.63
N ALA A 346 13.16 16.87 -6.47
CA ALA A 346 13.16 15.80 -7.46
C ALA A 346 11.90 14.95 -7.41
N SER A 347 11.55 14.40 -8.56
CA SER A 347 10.41 13.50 -8.74
C SER A 347 10.86 12.11 -9.16
N GLY A 348 10.01 11.11 -8.91
CA GLY A 348 10.22 9.77 -9.41
C GLY A 348 8.91 9.01 -9.57
N SER A 349 9.01 7.89 -10.28
CA SER A 349 7.93 6.94 -10.47
C SER A 349 8.43 5.53 -10.15
N TRP A 350 7.52 4.63 -9.79
CA TRP A 350 7.85 3.24 -9.51
C TRP A 350 7.03 2.30 -10.35
#